data_AF-A0A0N1BFC3-F1
#
_entry.id   AF-A0A0N1BFC3-F1
#
_cell.length_a   1.000
_cell.length_b   1.000
_cell.length_c   1.000
_cell.angle_alpha   90.00
_cell.angle_beta   90.00
_cell.angle_gamma   90.00
#
_symmetry.space_group_name_H-M   'P 1'
#
loop_
_entity.id
_entity.type
_entity.pdbx_description
1 polymer ?
#
loop_
_entity_poly.entity_id
_entity_poly.type
_entity_poly.pdbx_seq_one_letter_code
_entity_poly.pdbx_strand_id
1 'polypeptide(L)'
;MAYDETPEIECPDCNGHGERNTAMPSQRARYLRLDDVSPDDCTEPCPDCGGKGWRPMTDEERDDRAADAFSDMCEGEPPITMPERQAVAWREKQGVR
;
A
#
# COMPACT_ATOMS: atom_id res chain seq x y z
N MET A 1 -18.36 -3.28 22.52
CA MET A 1 -16.91 -3.31 22.26
C MET A 1 -16.76 -2.85 20.82
N ALA A 2 -16.33 -1.60 20.61
CA ALA A 2 -16.04 -1.14 19.26
C ALA A 2 -14.77 -1.87 18.84
N TYR A 3 -14.87 -2.73 17.83
CA TYR A 3 -13.69 -3.24 17.17
C TYR A 3 -13.11 -2.02 16.45
N ASP A 4 -11.99 -1.53 16.95
CA ASP A 4 -11.16 -0.57 16.24
C ASP A 4 -10.56 -1.35 15.07
N GLU A 5 -11.34 -1.46 13.98
CA GLU A 5 -10.94 -2.13 12.75
C GLU A 5 -10.04 -1.18 11.95
N THR A 6 -8.98 -0.68 12.59
CA THR A 6 -7.95 0.07 11.88
C THR A 6 -7.37 -0.86 10.82
N PRO A 7 -7.48 -0.52 9.52
CA PRO A 7 -7.02 -1.39 8.46
C PRO A 7 -5.52 -1.61 8.63
N GLU A 8 -5.10 -2.86 8.57
CA GLU A 8 -3.68 -3.23 8.59
C GLU A 8 -3.06 -2.88 7.23
N ILE A 9 -1.90 -2.23 7.28
CA ILE A 9 -1.10 -1.92 6.10
C ILE A 9 0.25 -2.63 6.17
N GLU A 10 0.85 -2.84 5.00
CA GLU A 10 2.23 -3.32 4.91
C GLU A 10 3.14 -2.32 5.63
N CYS A 11 4.01 -2.84 6.48
CA CYS A 11 4.98 -2.01 7.17
C CYS A 11 5.96 -1.43 6.12
N PRO A 12 6.05 -0.10 5.98
CA PRO A 12 6.87 0.53 4.94
C PRO A 12 8.37 0.29 5.15
N ASP A 13 8.82 0.12 6.41
CA ASP A 13 10.23 -0.11 6.73
C ASP A 13 10.76 -1.48 6.30
N CYS A 14 9.90 -2.50 6.30
CA CYS A 14 10.26 -3.86 5.90
C CYS A 14 9.49 -4.37 4.68
N ASN A 15 8.70 -3.51 4.03
CA ASN A 15 7.86 -3.84 2.87
C ASN A 15 7.08 -5.16 3.04
N GLY A 16 6.42 -5.33 4.19
CA GLY A 16 5.61 -6.54 4.42
C GLY A 16 6.38 -7.79 4.87
N HIS A 17 7.72 -7.79 4.84
CA HIS A 17 8.51 -8.99 5.17
C HIS A 17 8.60 -9.27 6.67
N GLY A 18 8.46 -8.24 7.51
CA GLY A 18 8.59 -8.36 8.96
C GLY A 18 10.03 -8.42 9.45
N GLU A 19 11.00 -8.57 8.56
CA GLU A 19 12.42 -8.60 8.85
C GLU A 19 13.17 -7.62 7.94
N ARG A 20 14.31 -7.15 8.44
CA ARG A 20 15.24 -6.30 7.67
C ARG A 20 16.59 -6.99 7.56
N ASN A 21 17.21 -6.87 6.39
CA ASN A 21 18.59 -7.28 6.20
C ASN A 21 19.53 -6.33 6.95
N THR A 22 20.50 -6.91 7.62
CA THR A 22 21.55 -6.22 8.35
C THR A 22 22.90 -6.57 7.74
N ALA A 23 23.88 -5.68 7.92
CA ALA A 23 25.25 -5.95 7.50
C ALA A 23 25.98 -6.93 8.43
N MET A 24 25.41 -7.23 9.60
CA MET A 24 26.05 -8.06 10.62
C MET A 24 25.20 -9.29 10.94
N PRO A 25 25.80 -10.49 11.01
CA PRO A 25 25.07 -11.69 11.36
C PRO A 25 24.43 -11.55 12.75
N SER A 26 23.28 -12.19 12.91
CA SER A 26 22.52 -12.27 14.14
C SER A 26 23.38 -12.82 15.29
N GLN A 27 22.95 -12.61 16.53
CA GLN A 27 23.67 -13.14 17.70
C GLN A 27 23.86 -14.66 17.68
N ARG A 28 23.02 -15.40 16.94
CA ARG A 28 23.17 -16.85 16.74
C ARG A 28 24.31 -17.17 15.78
N ALA A 29 24.44 -16.39 14.72
CA ALA A 29 25.41 -16.62 13.65
C ALA A 29 26.77 -15.93 13.86
N ARG A 30 26.92 -15.08 14.89
CA ARG A 30 28.19 -14.39 15.21
C ARG A 30 29.40 -15.32 15.44
N TYR A 31 29.16 -16.60 15.68
CA TYR A 31 30.21 -17.61 15.91
C TYR A 31 30.41 -18.55 14.72
N LEU A 32 29.59 -18.43 13.69
CA LEU A 32 29.80 -19.14 12.43
C LEU A 32 30.95 -18.46 11.68
N ARG A 33 31.67 -19.24 10.88
CA ARG A 33 32.60 -18.66 9.91
C ARG A 33 31.78 -17.95 8.85
N LEU A 34 32.33 -16.88 8.28
CA LEU A 34 31.61 -16.07 7.30
C LEU A 34 31.08 -16.90 6.12
N ASP A 35 31.82 -17.92 5.69
CA ASP A 35 31.42 -18.84 4.62
C ASP A 35 30.24 -19.76 4.98
N ASP A 36 29.91 -19.89 6.27
CA ASP A 36 28.82 -20.70 6.80
C ASP A 36 27.59 -19.85 7.21
N VAL A 37 27.65 -18.52 7.04
CA VAL A 37 26.55 -17.59 7.38
C VAL A 37 25.55 -17.55 6.21
N SER A 38 24.28 -17.91 6.47
CA SER A 38 23.21 -17.74 5.48
C SER A 38 22.82 -16.27 5.34
N PRO A 39 22.30 -15.81 4.20
CA PRO A 39 21.65 -14.50 4.11
C PRO A 39 20.57 -14.28 5.18
N ASP A 40 19.80 -15.32 5.54
CA ASP A 40 18.80 -15.28 6.61
C ASP A 40 19.42 -15.09 8.01
N ASP A 41 20.68 -15.47 8.20
CA ASP A 41 21.38 -15.21 9.46
C ASP A 41 21.73 -13.73 9.61
N CYS A 42 21.65 -12.96 8.54
CA CYS A 42 21.82 -11.51 8.51
C CYS A 42 20.48 -10.77 8.48
N THR A 43 19.37 -11.41 8.88
CA THR A 43 18.10 -10.71 9.08
C THR A 43 17.80 -10.50 10.56
N GLU A 44 17.14 -9.38 10.86
CA GLU A 44 16.62 -9.10 12.20
C GLU A 44 15.16 -8.67 12.11
N PRO A 45 14.34 -8.91 13.16
CA PRO A 45 12.95 -8.51 13.16
C PRO A 45 12.85 -6.98 13.04
N CYS A 46 11.98 -6.52 12.16
CA CYS A 46 11.74 -5.10 11.96
C CYS A 46 11.18 -4.49 13.26
N PRO A 47 11.80 -3.41 13.80
CA PRO A 47 11.37 -2.81 15.05
C PRO A 47 10.00 -2.13 14.95
N ASP A 48 9.65 -1.58 13.79
CA ASP A 48 8.40 -0.84 13.58
C ASP A 48 7.16 -1.74 13.62
N CYS A 49 7.20 -2.89 12.94
CA CYS A 49 6.10 -3.87 12.98
C CYS A 49 6.33 -4.99 14.00
N GLY A 50 7.45 -4.97 14.74
CA GLY A 50 7.83 -6.00 15.71
C GLY A 50 7.91 -7.41 15.11
N GLY A 51 8.43 -7.56 13.89
CA GLY A 51 8.54 -8.86 13.23
C GLY A 51 7.32 -9.32 12.42
N LYS A 52 6.21 -8.57 12.41
CA LYS A 52 4.94 -9.03 11.82
C LYS A 52 4.81 -8.79 10.31
N GLY A 53 5.53 -7.81 9.78
CA GLY A 53 5.39 -7.33 8.40
C GLY A 53 4.24 -6.35 8.19
N TRP A 54 3.26 -6.33 9.09
CA TRP A 54 2.06 -5.50 9.01
C TRP A 54 1.92 -4.66 10.28
N ARG A 55 1.40 -3.45 10.14
CA ARG A 55 1.09 -2.56 11.26
C ARG A 55 -0.28 -1.90 11.06
N PRO A 56 -0.96 -1.49 12.14
CA PRO A 56 -2.15 -0.65 11.99
C PRO A 56 -1.76 0.66 11.28
N MET A 57 -2.65 1.12 10.40
CA MET A 57 -2.55 2.43 9.77
C MET A 57 -2.56 3.52 10.85
N THR A 58 -1.70 4.54 10.70
CA THR A 58 -1.74 5.71 11.60
C THR A 58 -2.96 6.60 11.28
N ASP A 59 -3.33 7.48 12.21
CA ASP A 59 -4.41 8.43 11.98
C ASP A 59 -4.13 9.35 10.77
N GLU A 60 -2.87 9.76 10.59
CA GLU A 60 -2.44 10.61 9.46
C GLU A 60 -2.58 9.89 8.12
N GLU A 61 -2.12 8.64 8.02
CA GLU A 61 -2.29 7.82 6.79
C GLU A 61 -3.77 7.57 6.46
N ARG A 62 -4.61 7.45 7.49
CA ARG A 62 -6.06 7.29 7.31
C ARG A 62 -6.69 8.56 6.77
N ASP A 63 -6.30 9.72 7.30
CA ASP A 63 -6.84 11.01 6.91
C ASP A 63 -6.41 11.36 5.48
N ASP A 64 -5.17 11.07 5.09
CA ASP A 64 -4.69 11.22 3.71
C ASP A 64 -5.47 10.33 2.74
N ARG A 65 -5.67 9.04 3.08
CA ARG A 65 -6.47 8.13 2.27
C ARG A 65 -7.93 8.59 2.13
N ALA A 66 -8.49 9.19 3.18
CA ALA A 66 -9.84 9.75 3.14
C ALA A 66 -9.91 10.99 2.25
N ALA A 67 -8.87 11.83 2.24
CA ALA A 67 -8.76 12.99 1.37
C ALA A 67 -8.65 12.59 -0.11
N ASP A 68 -7.81 11.59 -0.44
CA ASP A 68 -7.68 11.07 -1.81
C ASP A 68 -8.99 10.49 -2.33
N ALA A 69 -9.69 9.71 -1.51
CA ALA A 69 -11.00 9.13 -1.88
C ALA A 69 -12.05 10.23 -2.14
N PHE A 70 -12.00 11.33 -1.39
CA PHE A 70 -12.89 12.46 -1.61
C PHE A 70 -12.56 13.22 -2.90
N SER A 71 -11.27 13.42 -3.21
CA SER A 71 -10.81 14.04 -4.44
C SER A 71 -11.27 13.25 -5.68
N ASP A 72 -11.07 11.93 -5.73
CA ASP A 72 -11.52 11.09 -6.85
C ASP A 72 -13.04 11.19 -7.10
N MET A 73 -13.83 11.25 -6.02
CA MET A 73 -15.28 11.42 -6.11
C MET A 73 -15.68 12.80 -6.67
N CYS A 74 -14.88 13.84 -6.44
CA CYS A 74 -15.15 15.21 -6.87
C CYS A 74 -14.52 15.58 -8.22
N GLU A 75 -13.48 14.87 -8.65
CA GLU A 75 -12.74 15.13 -9.90
C GLU A 75 -13.29 14.34 -11.10
N GLY A 76 -14.22 13.42 -10.88
CA GLY A 76 -14.93 12.73 -11.95
C GLY A 76 -15.63 13.70 -12.90
N GLU A 77 -15.41 13.52 -14.21
CA GLU A 77 -16.09 14.30 -15.25
C GLU A 77 -17.61 14.16 -15.05
N PRO A 78 -18.38 15.26 -14.95
CA PRO A 78 -19.80 15.18 -14.68
C PRO A 78 -20.48 14.36 -15.78
N PRO A 79 -21.48 13.52 -15.43
CA PRO A 79 -22.16 12.73 -16.43
C PRO A 79 -22.78 13.65 -17.49
N ILE A 80 -22.51 13.36 -18.77
CA ILE A 80 -23.10 14.14 -19.87
C ILE A 80 -24.63 14.13 -19.74
N THR A 81 -25.22 15.30 -19.95
CA THR A 81 -26.67 15.46 -19.83
C THR A 81 -27.39 14.64 -20.90
N MET A 82 -28.68 14.36 -20.70
CA MET A 82 -29.48 13.63 -21.68
C MET A 82 -29.53 14.31 -23.06
N PRO A 83 -29.63 15.65 -23.16
CA PRO A 83 -29.48 16.37 -24.42
C PRO A 83 -28.10 16.20 -25.06
N GLU A 84 -27.01 16.27 -24.30
CA GLU A 84 -25.65 16.04 -24.82
C GLU A 84 -25.47 14.62 -25.33
N ARG A 85 -26.01 13.63 -24.62
CA ARG A 85 -26.00 12.22 -25.03
C ARG A 85 -26.72 12.02 -26.36
N GLN A 86 -27.87 12.68 -26.56
CA GLN A 86 -28.59 12.65 -27.84
C GLN A 86 -27.79 13.32 -28.96
N ALA A 87 -27.10 14.42 -28.67
CA ALA A 87 -26.26 15.13 -29.64
C ALA A 87 -25.05 14.29 -30.09
N VAL A 88 -24.38 13.59 -29.16
CA VAL A 88 -23.29 12.65 -29.47
C VAL A 88 -23.80 11.52 -30.35
N ALA A 89 -24.88 10.84 -29.94
CA ALA A 89 -25.47 9.73 -30.69
C ALA A 89 -25.92 10.14 -32.11
N TRP A 90 -26.38 11.39 -32.27
CA TRP A 90 -26.74 11.92 -33.58
C TRP A 90 -25.52 12.20 -34.47
N ARG A 91 -24.43 12.75 -33.91
CA ARG A 91 -23.16 12.96 -34.63
C ARG A 91 -22.54 11.63 -35.09
N GLU A 92 -22.55 10.62 -34.23
CA GLU A 92 -22.03 9.29 -34.57
C GLU A 92 -22.80 8.68 -35.75
N LYS A 93 -24.13 8.79 -35.75
CA LYS A 93 -24.97 8.32 -36.88
C LYS A 93 -24.71 9.06 -38.19
N GLN A 94 -24.24 10.31 -38.15
CA GLN A 94 -23.91 11.09 -39.35
C GLN A 94 -22.56 10.71 -39.95
N GLY A 95 -21.61 10.23 -39.13
CA GLY A 95 -20.27 9.82 -39.57
C GLY A 95 -20.18 8.39 -40.10
N VAL A 96 -21.17 7.54 -39.83
CA VAL A 96 -21.27 6.17 -40.37
C VAL A 96 -22.03 6.16 -41.69
N ARG A 97 -21.54 6.91 -42.69
CA ARG A 97 -22.16 6.99 -44.02
C ARG A 97 -21.16 6.73 -45.13
#